data_AF-A0A8J4U6Q9-F1
#
_entry.id   AF-A0A8J4U6Q9-F1
#
_cell.length_a   1.000
_cell.length_b   1.000
_cell.length_c   1.000
_cell.angle_alpha   90.00
_cell.angle_beta   90.00
_cell.angle_gamma   90.00
#
_symmetry.space_group_name_H-M   'P 1'
#
loop_
_entity.id
_entity.type
_entity.pdbx_description
1 polymer ?
#
loop_
_entity_poly.entity_id
_entity_poly.type
_entity_poly.pdbx_seq_one_letter_code
_entity_poly.pdbx_strand_id
1 'polypeptide(L)'
;VYVELSELMKNESEQSSLQETGRWQSRDPEVGRRESSHISYLTFKSLIQLRQMMDAGVVMLDIEGSSLPSIMEKTVNEMIERKEIRPDDREGVFKALTQNCSQSVETQALTLSLDIQNFSGAESRDAAESVEASMVFV
;
A
#
# COMPACT_ATOMS: atom_id res chain seq x y z
N VAL A 1 -10.29 7.24 -10.43
CA VAL A 1 -9.44 6.05 -10.21
C VAL A 1 -9.68 5.54 -8.80
N TYR A 2 -9.77 4.21 -8.64
CA TYR A 2 -9.92 3.53 -7.35
C TYR A 2 -8.66 2.70 -7.09
N VAL A 3 -8.12 2.76 -5.87
CA VAL A 3 -6.92 2.04 -5.44
C VAL A 3 -7.21 1.42 -4.07
N GLU A 4 -6.83 0.16 -3.89
CA GLU A 4 -6.92 -0.59 -2.64
C GLU A 4 -5.54 -1.11 -2.26
N LEU A 5 -5.17 -0.97 -1.00
CA LEU A 5 -3.96 -1.56 -0.41
C LEU A 5 -4.38 -2.73 0.48
N SER A 6 -3.84 -3.90 0.18
CA SER A 6 -3.99 -5.09 1.02
C SER A 6 -2.63 -5.54 1.54
N GLU A 7 -2.59 -5.93 2.81
CA GLU A 7 -1.40 -6.46 3.47
C GLU A 7 -1.60 -7.93 3.82
N LEU A 8 -0.51 -8.70 3.75
CA LEU A 8 -0.52 -10.11 4.12
C LEU A 8 -0.42 -10.25 5.63
N MET A 9 -1.53 -10.59 6.28
CA MET A 9 -1.63 -10.73 7.73
C MET A 9 -1.70 -12.21 8.12
N LYS A 10 -1.15 -12.55 9.29
CA LYS A 10 -1.30 -13.88 9.89
C LYS A 10 -2.37 -13.82 10.98
N ASN A 11 -3.37 -14.67 10.88
CA ASN A 11 -4.42 -14.81 11.89
C ASN A 11 -3.94 -15.69 13.06
N GLU A 12 -4.69 -15.69 14.17
CA GLU A 12 -4.41 -16.51 15.36
C GLU A 12 -4.35 -18.02 15.04
N SER A 13 -4.96 -18.45 13.94
CA SER A 13 -4.92 -19.82 13.41
C SER A 13 -3.72 -20.13 12.52
N GLU A 14 -2.70 -19.25 12.50
CA GLU A 14 -1.51 -19.29 11.62
C GLU A 14 -1.80 -19.25 10.11
N GLN A 15 -3.06 -19.02 9.72
CA GLN A 15 -3.44 -18.85 8.33
C GLN A 15 -3.09 -17.43 7.87
N SER A 16 -2.45 -17.32 6.71
CA SER A 16 -2.19 -16.04 6.06
C SER A 16 -3.35 -15.67 5.16
N SER A 17 -3.76 -14.40 5.22
CA SER A 17 -4.80 -13.82 4.36
C SER A 17 -4.44 -12.39 4.00
N LEU A 18 -4.81 -11.97 2.80
CA LEU A 18 -4.72 -10.57 2.40
C LEU A 18 -5.88 -9.80 3.02
N GLN A 19 -5.56 -8.80 3.84
CA GLN A 19 -6.52 -7.92 4.48
C GLN A 19 -6.33 -6.51 3.94
N GLU A 20 -7.43 -5.85 3.59
CA GLU A 20 -7.41 -4.44 3.20
C GLU A 20 -6.98 -3.55 4.37
N THR A 21 -5.97 -2.71 4.15
CA THR A 21 -5.45 -1.73 5.14
C THR A 21 -5.56 -0.28 4.66
N GLY A 22 -5.85 -0.05 3.38
CA GLY A 22 -5.99 1.30 2.84
C GLY A 22 -6.82 1.36 1.56
N ARG A 23 -7.48 2.50 1.34
CA ARG A 23 -8.36 2.73 0.20
C ARG A 23 -8.26 4.19 -0.26
N TRP A 24 -8.11 4.39 -1.57
CA TRP A 24 -8.09 5.70 -2.20
C TRP A 24 -9.05 5.76 -3.38
N GLN A 25 -9.84 6.82 -3.42
CA GLN A 25 -10.73 7.10 -4.54
C GLN A 25 -10.61 8.57 -4.92
N SER A 26 -10.04 8.82 -6.10
CA SER A 26 -10.06 10.17 -6.67
C SER A 26 -11.48 10.44 -7.18
N ARG A 27 -12.21 11.35 -6.53
CA ARG A 27 -13.48 11.89 -7.03
C ARG A 27 -13.20 13.05 -8.00
N ASP A 28 -13.99 13.15 -9.06
CA ASP A 28 -13.94 14.31 -9.95
C ASP A 28 -14.26 15.61 -9.19
N PRO A 29 -13.48 16.68 -9.41
CA PRO A 29 -13.66 17.97 -8.73
C PRO A 29 -14.97 18.69 -9.11
N GLU A 30 -15.61 18.28 -10.22
CA GLU A 30 -16.85 18.87 -10.78
C GLU A 30 -18.09 18.64 -9.90
N VAL A 31 -18.07 17.62 -9.03
CA VAL A 31 -19.19 17.33 -8.13
C VAL A 31 -18.90 18.01 -6.79
N GLY A 32 -19.42 19.23 -6.63
CA GLY A 32 -19.20 20.19 -5.53
C GLY A 32 -19.56 19.74 -4.10
N ARG A 33 -19.40 18.46 -3.76
CA ARG A 33 -19.50 17.93 -2.40
C ARG A 33 -18.13 17.43 -1.97
N ARG A 34 -17.37 18.36 -1.37
CA ARG A 34 -16.08 18.13 -0.71
C ARG A 34 -16.33 17.44 0.63
N GLU A 35 -16.80 16.20 0.59
CA GLU A 35 -16.68 15.34 1.76
C GLU A 35 -15.19 15.06 1.92
N SER A 36 -14.69 15.28 3.14
CA SER A 36 -13.27 15.30 3.53
C SER A 36 -12.49 14.11 2.99
N SER A 37 -11.99 14.22 1.76
CA SER A 37 -11.01 13.30 1.22
C SER A 37 -9.73 13.60 1.97
N HIS A 38 -9.40 12.74 2.93
CA HIS A 38 -8.16 12.87 3.69
C HIS A 38 -6.99 12.91 2.70
N ILE A 39 -6.24 14.00 2.71
CA ILE A 39 -4.99 14.08 1.95
C ILE A 39 -4.05 13.06 2.57
N SER A 40 -3.49 12.19 1.73
CA SER A 40 -2.55 11.17 2.19
C SER A 40 -1.18 11.80 2.41
N TYR A 41 -0.66 11.66 3.63
CA TYR A 41 0.69 12.06 3.96
C TYR A 41 1.58 10.82 3.90
N LEU A 42 2.67 10.90 3.13
CA LEU A 42 3.66 9.85 3.01
C LEU A 42 4.95 10.31 3.69
N THR A 43 5.62 9.39 4.38
CA THR A 43 6.92 9.69 4.99
C THR A 43 7.99 9.83 3.91
N PHE A 44 9.02 10.65 4.17
CA PHE A 44 10.17 10.75 3.28
C PHE A 44 10.83 9.38 3.03
N LYS A 45 10.96 8.55 4.07
CA LYS A 45 11.49 7.19 3.98
C LYS A 45 10.70 6.33 2.98
N SER A 46 9.36 6.35 3.06
CA SER A 46 8.52 5.60 2.12
C SER A 46 8.70 6.06 0.68
N LEU A 47 8.90 7.36 0.43
CA LEU A 47 9.13 7.88 -0.93
C LEU A 47 10.48 7.44 -1.49
N ILE A 48 11.54 7.44 -0.68
CA ILE A 48 12.86 6.97 -1.10
C ILE A 48 12.84 5.46 -1.38
N GLN A 49 12.20 4.68 -0.50
CA GLN A 49 12.04 3.23 -0.72
C GLN A 49 11.25 2.94 -1.98
N LEU A 50 10.16 3.68 -2.24
CA LEU A 50 9.38 3.54 -3.46
C LEU A 50 10.23 3.81 -4.71
N ARG A 51 11.01 4.91 -4.72
CA ARG A 51 11.92 5.21 -5.83
C ARG A 51 12.93 4.08 -6.08
N GLN A 52 13.55 3.56 -5.02
CA GLN A 52 14.51 2.45 -5.12
C GLN A 52 13.85 1.17 -5.65
N MET A 53 12.63 0.86 -5.19
CA MET A 53 11.87 -0.30 -5.67
C MET A 53 11.39 -0.13 -7.11
N MET A 54 11.12 1.09 -7.58
CA MET A 54 10.80 1.34 -8.99
C MET A 54 12.03 1.22 -9.90
N ASP A 55 13.22 1.58 -9.41
CA ASP A 55 14.47 1.48 -10.16
C ASP A 55 14.93 0.01 -10.32
N ALA A 56 14.81 -0.80 -9.26
CA ALA A 56 15.29 -2.19 -9.24
C ALA A 56 14.19 -3.23 -9.50
N GLY A 57 12.93 -2.90 -9.23
CA GLY A 57 11.83 -3.85 -9.26
C GLY A 57 11.44 -4.32 -10.65
N VAL A 58 10.56 -5.32 -10.67
CA VAL A 58 10.00 -5.87 -11.91
C VAL A 58 8.81 -5.03 -12.35
N VAL A 59 8.91 -4.43 -13.55
CA VAL A 59 7.82 -3.68 -14.18
C VAL A 59 7.40 -4.41 -15.45
N MET A 60 6.13 -4.82 -15.49
CA MET A 60 5.51 -5.48 -16.64
C MET A 60 4.34 -4.62 -17.12
N LEU A 61 4.39 -4.20 -18.38
CA LEU A 61 3.36 -3.38 -19.03
C LEU A 61 2.65 -4.20 -20.11
N ASP A 62 1.41 -3.83 -20.41
CA ASP A 62 0.60 -4.45 -21.47
C ASP A 62 0.55 -5.99 -21.39
N ILE A 63 0.48 -6.52 -20.16
CA ILE A 63 0.41 -7.96 -19.93
C ILE A 63 -0.87 -8.51 -20.57
N GLU A 64 -0.70 -9.42 -21.52
CA GLU A 64 -1.82 -10.16 -22.11
C GLU A 64 -2.36 -11.17 -21.09
N GLY A 65 -3.47 -10.86 -20.43
CA GLY A 65 -4.10 -11.75 -19.47
C GLY A 65 -5.39 -11.18 -18.92
N SER A 66 -6.42 -12.02 -18.76
CA SER A 66 -7.73 -11.60 -18.26
C SER A 66 -8.04 -12.09 -16.84
N SER A 67 -7.18 -12.96 -16.27
CA SER A 67 -7.39 -13.53 -14.94
C SER A 67 -6.23 -13.19 -13.99
N LEU A 68 -6.58 -12.84 -12.75
CA LEU A 68 -5.60 -12.51 -11.72
C LEU A 68 -4.57 -13.62 -11.49
N PRO A 69 -4.95 -14.92 -11.39
CA PRO A 69 -3.96 -15.99 -11.17
C PRO A 69 -2.98 -16.12 -12.34
N SER A 70 -3.43 -15.93 -13.58
CA SER A 70 -2.54 -15.97 -14.76
C SER A 70 -1.56 -14.81 -14.77
N ILE A 71 -2.02 -13.61 -14.38
CA ILE A 71 -1.15 -12.45 -14.21
C ILE A 71 -0.12 -12.70 -13.12
N MET A 72 -0.54 -13.21 -11.95
CA MET A 72 0.36 -13.52 -10.84
C MET A 72 1.41 -14.57 -11.22
N GLU A 73 1.06 -15.58 -11.98
CA GLU A 73 2.01 -16.58 -12.47
C GLU A 73 3.09 -15.95 -13.35
N LYS A 74 2.69 -15.10 -14.31
CA LYS A 74 3.61 -14.38 -15.18
C LYS A 74 4.53 -13.45 -14.37
N THR A 75 3.97 -12.72 -13.41
CA THR A 75 4.73 -11.83 -12.53
C THR A 75 5.79 -12.60 -11.73
N VAL A 76 5.43 -13.72 -11.10
CA VAL A 76 6.38 -14.51 -10.30
C VAL A 76 7.48 -15.10 -11.18
N ASN A 77 7.18 -15.55 -12.39
CA ASN A 77 8.19 -16.05 -13.32
C ASN A 77 9.18 -14.93 -13.71
N GLU A 78 8.69 -13.73 -14.04
CA GLU A 78 9.56 -12.59 -14.36
C GLU A 78 10.42 -12.15 -13.16
N MET A 79 9.89 -12.21 -11.93
CA MET A 79 10.66 -11.94 -10.70
C MET A 79 11.83 -12.91 -10.53
N ILE A 80 11.68 -14.18 -10.93
CA ILE A 80 12.76 -15.17 -10.91
C ILE A 80 13.79 -14.87 -12.01
N GLU A 81 13.33 -14.56 -13.22
CA GLU A 81 14.21 -14.26 -14.36
C GLU A 81 15.10 -13.03 -14.10
N ARG A 82 14.55 -12.01 -13.43
CA ARG A 82 15.29 -10.82 -13.00
C ARG A 82 16.09 -11.02 -11.70
N LYS A 83 16.00 -12.20 -11.08
CA LYS A 83 16.69 -12.56 -9.83
C LYS A 83 16.27 -11.71 -8.63
N GLU A 84 15.06 -11.17 -8.64
CA GLU A 84 14.46 -10.50 -7.49
C GLU A 84 14.02 -11.51 -6.42
N ILE A 85 13.68 -12.74 -6.84
CA ILE A 85 13.39 -13.87 -5.94
C ILE A 85 14.13 -15.13 -6.40
N ARG A 86 14.35 -16.06 -5.46
CA ARG A 86 14.94 -17.36 -5.79
C ARG A 86 13.88 -18.29 -6.41
N PRO A 87 14.28 -19.20 -7.32
CA PRO A 87 13.36 -20.21 -7.85
C PRO A 87 12.69 -21.06 -6.76
N ASP A 88 13.40 -21.32 -5.66
CA ASP A 88 12.90 -22.09 -4.51
C ASP A 88 11.71 -21.41 -3.81
N ASP A 89 11.64 -20.08 -3.87
CA ASP A 89 10.60 -19.28 -3.21
C ASP A 89 9.34 -19.11 -4.08
N ARG A 90 9.37 -19.60 -5.34
CA ARG A 90 8.29 -19.43 -6.33
C ARG A 90 6.93 -19.80 -5.78
N GLU A 91 6.82 -21.00 -5.22
CA GLU A 91 5.55 -21.54 -4.74
C GLU A 91 5.02 -20.74 -3.53
N GLY A 92 5.92 -20.32 -2.64
CA GLY A 92 5.56 -19.51 -1.47
C GLY A 92 5.01 -18.14 -1.87
N VAL A 93 5.69 -17.47 -2.81
CA VAL A 93 5.27 -16.15 -3.33
C VAL A 93 3.97 -16.27 -4.12
N PHE A 94 3.85 -17.24 -5.03
CA PHE A 94 2.63 -17.43 -5.82
C PHE A 94 1.42 -17.74 -4.94
N LYS A 95 1.60 -18.61 -3.92
CA LYS A 95 0.57 -18.89 -2.94
C LYS A 95 0.15 -17.64 -2.17
N ALA A 96 1.10 -16.82 -1.71
CA ALA A 96 0.81 -15.58 -0.99
C ALA A 96 0.01 -14.58 -1.85
N LEU A 97 0.36 -14.43 -3.13
CA LEU A 97 -0.31 -13.53 -4.08
C LEU A 97 -1.73 -14.00 -4.44
N THR A 98 -1.99 -15.31 -4.39
CA THR A 98 -3.28 -15.91 -4.78
C THR A 98 -4.18 -16.20 -3.57
N GLN A 99 -3.77 -15.78 -2.37
CA GLN A 99 -4.64 -15.89 -1.20
C GLN A 99 -5.89 -15.02 -1.37
N ASN A 100 -7.01 -15.49 -0.82
CA ASN A 100 -8.26 -14.73 -0.87
C ASN A 100 -8.08 -13.40 -0.14
N CYS A 101 -8.37 -12.30 -0.82
CA CYS A 101 -8.58 -11.01 -0.18
C CYS A 101 -9.85 -11.12 0.66
N SER A 102 -9.69 -11.00 1.98
CA SER A 102 -10.83 -10.91 2.88
C SER A 102 -11.42 -9.51 2.74
N GLN A 103 -12.40 -9.35 1.84
CA GLN A 103 -13.15 -8.11 1.75
C GLN A 103 -13.90 -7.92 3.08
N SER A 104 -13.63 -6.81 3.77
CA SER A 104 -14.49 -6.36 4.85
C SER A 104 -15.80 -5.88 4.23
N VAL A 105 -16.79 -6.77 4.12
CA VAL A 105 -18.18 -6.35 4.05
C VAL A 105 -18.59 -6.00 5.47
N GLU A 106 -18.27 -4.78 5.90
CA GLU A 106 -18.90 -4.19 7.09
C GLU A 106 -19.38 -2.77 6.80
N THR A 107 -20.63 -2.71 6.36
CA THR A 107 -21.45 -1.51 6.47
C THR A 107 -21.86 -1.36 7.94
N GLN A 108 -21.40 -0.27 8.58
CA GLN A 108 -21.70 0.23 9.94
C GLN A 108 -20.91 -0.49 11.06
N ALA A 109 -20.29 0.15 12.05
CA ALA A 109 -20.48 1.47 12.63
C ALA A 109 -19.21 1.94 13.36
N LEU A 110 -18.97 3.25 13.33
CA LEU A 110 -18.45 4.13 14.38
C LEU A 110 -17.30 3.63 15.32
N THR A 111 -16.35 4.55 15.49
CA THR A 111 -15.48 4.74 16.67
C THR A 111 -14.38 3.71 16.91
N LEU A 112 -13.25 3.90 16.22
CA LEU A 112 -11.97 3.86 16.91
C LEU A 112 -11.29 5.22 16.72
N SER A 113 -11.37 6.01 17.79
CA SER A 113 -10.61 7.22 18.04
C SER A 113 -9.13 6.89 17.89
N LEU A 114 -8.57 7.07 16.70
CA LEU A 114 -7.13 7.31 16.60
C LEU A 114 -6.97 8.81 16.77
N ASP A 115 -6.88 9.21 18.04
CA ASP A 115 -6.41 10.53 18.42
C ASP A 115 -5.04 10.74 17.78
N ILE A 116 -5.01 11.36 16.61
CA ILE A 116 -3.84 12.10 16.15
C ILE A 116 -3.75 13.26 17.14
N GLN A 117 -3.05 13.03 18.25
CA GLN A 117 -2.74 14.05 19.21
C GLN A 117 -1.85 15.05 18.50
N ASN A 118 -2.49 16.13 18.03
CA ASN A 118 -1.81 17.31 17.52
C ASN A 118 -0.83 17.77 18.59
N PHE A 119 0.47 17.56 18.35
CA PHE A 119 1.51 18.21 19.13
C PHE A 119 1.50 19.70 18.79
N SER A 120 0.63 20.45 19.46
CA SER A 120 0.76 21.91 19.60
C SER A 120 1.82 22.17 20.67
N GLY A 121 3.08 21.95 20.32
CA GLY A 121 4.23 22.37 21.11
C GLY A 121 4.52 23.84 20.85
N ALA A 122 3.96 24.72 21.67
CA ALA A 122 4.46 26.08 21.80
C ALA A 122 5.86 26.02 22.44
N GLU A 123 6.87 26.35 21.64
CA GLU A 123 8.11 27.06 22.01
C GLU A 123 8.79 26.67 23.33
N SER A 124 9.90 25.92 23.24
CA SER A 124 11.21 26.43 23.67
C SER A 124 12.34 25.49 23.23
N ARG A 125 13.33 26.12 22.59
CA ARG A 125 14.71 25.71 22.26
C ARG A 125 15.27 24.56 23.11
N ASP A 126 15.75 23.49 22.46
CA ASP A 126 17.18 23.22 22.30
C ASP A 126 17.43 22.02 21.36
N ALA A 127 18.60 22.05 20.72
CA ALA A 127 19.11 21.25 19.60
C ALA A 127 18.64 19.78 19.44
N ALA A 128 18.03 19.49 18.29
CA ALA A 128 18.32 18.30 17.47
C ALA A 128 17.81 18.57 16.03
N GLU A 129 18.70 18.42 15.04
CA GLU A 129 18.36 18.51 13.61
C GLU A 129 17.36 17.42 13.22
N SER A 130 16.06 17.70 13.30
CA SER A 130 15.03 16.91 12.61
C SER A 130 14.49 17.75 11.45
N VAL A 131 15.05 17.54 10.26
CA VAL A 131 14.52 18.13 9.03
C VAL A 131 13.27 17.34 8.62
N GLU A 132 12.10 17.75 9.10
CA GLU A 132 10.83 17.34 8.51
C GLU A 132 10.61 18.13 7.23
N ALA A 133 10.93 17.50 6.09
CA ALA A 133 10.51 17.97 4.78
C ALA A 133 9.20 17.26 4.40
N SER A 134 8.10 18.01 4.37
CA SER A 134 6.84 17.59 3.76
C SER A 134 6.77 18.20 2.36
N MET A 135 6.73 17.35 1.32
CA MET A 135 6.57 17.79 -0.07
C MET A 135 5.15 17.45 -0.51
N VAL A 136 4.38 18.48 -0.86
CA VAL A 136 3.06 18.36 -1.47
C VAL A 136 3.26 18.41 -2.99
N PHE A 137 2.88 17.36 -3.70
CA PHE A 137 2.79 17.41 -5.16
C PHE A 137 1.46 18.08 -5.55
N VAL A 138 1.56 19.15 -6.32
CA VAL A 138 0.44 19.83 -7.00
C VAL A 138 0.34 19.31 -8.42
#